data_AF-A0A524GZU5-F1
#
_entry.id   AF-A0A524GZU5-F1
#
_cell.length_a   1.000
_cell.length_b   1.000
_cell.length_c   1.000
_cell.angle_alpha   90.00
_cell.angle_beta   90.00
_cell.angle_gamma   90.00
#
_symmetry.space_group_name_H-M   'P 1'
#
loop_
_entity.id
_entity.type
_entity.pdbx_description
1 polymer ?
#
loop_
_entity_poly.entity_id
_entity_poly.type
_entity_poly.pdbx_seq_one_letter_code
_entity_poly.pdbx_strand_id
1 'polypeptide(L)' 'PQGRVEAKERVRVMVQKMDELGFGNCSNTGACEAECPKQIKITNIARLNREYYKAF' A
#
# COMPACT_ATOMS: atom_id res chain seq x y z
N PRO A 1 -1.25 -14.94 -11.17
CA PRO A 1 -2.61 -14.92 -11.77
C PRO A 1 -3.71 -14.69 -10.72
N GLN A 2 -3.60 -15.35 -9.55
CA GLN A 2 -4.51 -15.14 -8.43
C GLN A 2 -4.53 -13.68 -7.94
N GLY A 3 -5.71 -13.19 -7.56
CA GLY A 3 -5.91 -11.85 -7.00
C GLY A 3 -5.90 -10.70 -8.02
N ARG A 4 -5.74 -10.97 -9.32
CA ARG A 4 -5.75 -9.92 -10.36
C ARG A 4 -7.13 -9.32 -10.58
N VAL A 5 -8.18 -10.14 -10.52
CA VAL A 5 -9.57 -9.70 -10.72
C VAL A 5 -9.99 -8.77 -9.59
N GLU A 6 -9.69 -9.13 -8.32
CA GLU A 6 -10.04 -8.27 -7.18
C GLU A 6 -8.99 -7.18 -6.89
N ALA A 7 -7.94 -7.03 -7.69
CA ALA A 7 -6.81 -6.14 -7.36
C ALA A 7 -7.24 -4.68 -7.12
N LYS A 8 -8.11 -4.15 -8.00
CA LYS A 8 -8.64 -2.78 -7.89
C LYS A 8 -9.45 -2.57 -6.61
N GLU A 9 -10.26 -3.56 -6.24
CA GLU A 9 -11.10 -3.48 -5.05
C GLU A 9 -10.25 -3.60 -3.79
N ARG A 10 -9.35 -4.59 -3.74
CA ARG A 10 -8.46 -4.81 -2.60
C ARG A 10 -7.57 -3.61 -2.29
N VAL A 11 -7.04 -2.94 -3.32
CA VAL A 11 -6.20 -1.75 -3.11
C VAL A 11 -7.01 -0.57 -2.58
N ARG A 12 -8.24 -0.38 -3.05
CA ARG A 12 -9.15 0.67 -2.53
C ARG A 12 -9.51 0.43 -1.07
N VAL A 13 -9.92 -0.80 -0.73
CA VAL A 13 -10.25 -1.18 0.65
C VAL A 13 -9.03 -1.01 1.57
N MET A 14 -7.83 -1.37 1.09
CA MET A 14 -6.60 -1.20 1.88
C MET A 14 -6.30 0.28 2.16
N VAL A 15 -6.35 1.14 1.12
CA VAL A 15 -6.08 2.58 1.28
C VAL A 15 -7.15 3.25 2.13
N GLN A 16 -8.43 2.93 1.92
CA GLN A 16 -9.51 3.41 2.78
C GLN A 16 -9.23 3.05 4.25
N LYS A 17 -8.77 1.82 4.52
CA LYS A 17 -8.44 1.42 5.88
C LYS A 17 -7.22 2.17 6.45
N MET A 18 -6.24 2.48 5.61
CA MET A 18 -5.09 3.31 6.01
C MET A 18 -5.53 4.72 6.38
N ASP A 19 -6.45 5.31 5.63
CA ASP A 19 -7.01 6.63 5.90
C ASP A 19 -7.84 6.64 7.19
N GLU A 20 -8.72 5.65 7.39
CA GLU A 20 -9.49 5.45 8.62
C GLU A 20 -8.60 5.34 9.86
N LEU A 21 -7.44 4.70 9.72
CA LEU A 21 -6.48 4.49 10.81
C LEU A 21 -5.44 5.62 10.92
N GLY A 22 -5.47 6.62 10.03
CA GLY A 22 -4.58 7.77 10.08
C GLY A 22 -3.12 7.49 9.72
N PHE A 23 -2.84 6.47 8.91
CA PHE A 23 -1.45 6.17 8.48
C PHE A 23 -0.82 7.29 7.63
N GLY A 24 -1.65 8.06 6.92
CA GLY A 24 -1.20 9.14 6.04
C GLY A 24 -0.49 8.64 4.78
N ASN A 25 0.12 9.58 4.05
CA ASN A 25 0.76 9.33 2.77
C ASN A 25 2.25 8.98 2.92
N CYS A 26 2.76 8.15 2.00
CA CYS A 26 4.19 7.83 1.93
C CYS A 26 5.02 9.07 1.56
N SER A 27 6.00 9.41 2.39
CA SER A 27 6.96 10.50 2.15
C SER A 27 8.28 10.03 1.52
N ASN A 28 8.41 8.74 1.22
CA ASN A 28 9.61 8.11 0.63
C ASN A 28 10.90 8.23 1.47
N THR A 29 10.79 8.45 2.78
CA THR A 29 11.94 8.55 3.70
C THR A 29 12.57 7.18 4.03
N GLY A 30 11.85 6.08 3.83
CA GLY A 30 12.33 4.73 4.15
C GLY A 30 12.16 4.30 5.60
N ALA A 31 11.65 5.16 6.49
CA ALA A 31 11.51 4.88 7.92
C ALA A 31 10.66 3.62 8.20
N CYS A 32 9.56 3.44 7.47
CA CYS A 32 8.67 2.29 7.65
C CYS A 32 9.33 0.95 7.31
N GLU A 33 10.26 0.91 6.36
CA GLU A 33 11.02 -0.32 6.04
C GLU A 33 12.10 -0.59 7.08
N ALA A 34 12.82 0.44 7.52
CA ALA A 34 13.91 0.33 8.49
C ALA A 34 13.42 -0.20 9.85
N GLU A 35 12.25 0.27 10.30
CA GLU A 35 11.66 -0.11 11.59
C GLU A 35 10.82 -1.40 11.53
N CYS A 36 10.56 -1.95 10.34
CA CYS A 36 9.63 -3.07 10.22
C CYS A 36 10.23 -4.37 10.79
N PRO A 37 9.68 -4.94 11.88
CA PRO A 37 10.19 -6.19 12.46
C PRO A 37 9.95 -7.40 11.54
N LYS A 38 9.11 -7.23 10.50
CA LYS A 38 8.79 -8.23 9.48
C LYS A 38 9.55 -8.00 8.17
N GLN A 39 10.48 -7.03 8.14
CA GLN A 39 11.32 -6.73 6.98
C GLN A 39 10.52 -6.46 5.70
N ILE A 40 9.35 -5.83 5.85
CA ILE A 40 8.52 -5.44 4.70
C ILE A 40 9.23 -4.33 3.95
N LYS A 41 9.52 -4.59 2.68
CA LYS A 41 10.16 -3.63 1.78
C LYS A 41 9.23 -2.50 1.39
N ILE A 42 9.77 -1.28 1.27
CA ILE A 42 9.04 -0.08 0.81
C ILE A 42 8.45 -0.27 -0.59
N THR A 43 9.02 -1.18 -1.39
CA THR A 43 8.50 -1.59 -2.70
C THR A 43 7.06 -2.12 -2.64
N ASN A 44 6.61 -2.65 -1.50
CA ASN A 44 5.20 -3.04 -1.31
C ASN A 44 4.27 -1.81 -1.28
N ILE A 45 4.69 -0.72 -0.62
CA ILE A 45 3.94 0.55 -0.62
C ILE A 45 3.97 1.19 -2.01
N ALA A 46 5.11 1.15 -2.70
CA ALA A 46 5.21 1.63 -4.08
C ALA A 46 4.26 0.86 -5.02
N ARG A 47 4.16 -0.46 -4.87
CA ARG A 47 3.19 -1.29 -5.61
C ARG A 47 1.76 -0.92 -5.25
N LEU A 48 1.45 -0.77 -3.96
CA LEU A 48 0.12 -0.35 -3.49
C LEU A 48 -0.30 0.96 -4.18
N ASN A 49 0.52 2.00 -4.10
CA ASN A 49 0.22 3.31 -4.69
C ASN A 49 0.02 3.21 -6.21
N ARG A 50 0.87 2.46 -6.91
CA ARG A 50 0.74 2.24 -8.36
C ARG A 50 -0.58 1.55 -8.72
N GLU A 51 -0.97 0.53 -7.98
CA GLU A 51 -2.25 -0.16 -8.23
C GLU A 51 -3.44 0.71 -7.84
N TYR A 52 -3.32 1.55 -6.81
CA TYR A 52 -4.35 2.51 -6.43
C TYR A 52 -4.59 3.54 -7.54
N TYR A 53 -3.53 4.09 -8.15
CA TYR A 53 -3.67 5.00 -9.30
C TYR A 53 -4.34 4.34 -10.51
N LYS A 54 -4.08 3.06 -10.77
CA LYS A 54 -4.73 2.29 -11.85
C LYS A 54 -6.16 1.86 -11.53
N ALA A 55 -6.58 1.98 -10.27
CA ALA A 55 -7.91 1.54 -9.87
C ALA A 55 -8.99 2.42 -10.49
N PHE A 56 -8.70 3.72 -10.61
CA PHE A 56 -9.50 4.72 -11.34
C PHE A 56 -9.24 4.65 -12.85
#